data_AF-M0C2T4-F1
#
_entry.id   AF-M0C2T4-F1
#
_cell.length_a   1.000
_cell.length_b   1.000
_cell.length_c   1.000
_cell.angle_alpha   90.00
_cell.angle_beta   90.00
_cell.angle_gamma   90.00
#
_symmetry.space_group_name_H-M   'P 1'
#
loop_
_entity.id
_entity.type
_entity.pdbx_description
1 polymer ?
#
loop_
_entity_poly.entity_id
_entity_poly.type
_entity_poly.pdbx_seq_one_letter_code
_entity_poly.pdbx_strand_id
1 'polypeptide(L)' 'MDECPRCGGPINELSLGDVSTVMCSRCGFADIPVEHQPTSEEVESWRDALNRFYEQSADR' A
#
# COMPACT_ATOMS: atom_id res chain seq x y z
N MET A 1 14.31 -21.71 1.32
CA MET A 1 13.68 -20.63 2.14
C MET A 1 12.21 -20.69 1.78
N ASP A 2 11.52 -21.65 2.39
CA ASP A 2 10.19 -22.10 1.97
C ASP A 2 9.11 -21.61 2.96
N GLU A 3 9.50 -20.69 3.84
CA GLU A 3 8.69 -20.14 4.92
C GLU A 3 8.69 -18.62 4.85
N CYS A 4 7.51 -18.03 5.08
CA CYS A 4 7.29 -16.59 5.03
C CYS A 4 8.08 -15.88 6.15
N PRO A 5 8.90 -14.87 5.85
CA PRO A 5 9.71 -14.17 6.84
C PRO A 5 8.88 -13.37 7.87
N ARG A 6 7.59 -13.11 7.58
CA ARG A 6 6.70 -12.36 8.49
C ARG A 6 5.93 -13.24 9.46
N CYS A 7 5.59 -14.47 9.07
CA CYS A 7 4.67 -15.29 9.86
C CYS A 7 5.01 -16.79 9.94
N GLY A 8 6.11 -17.23 9.30
CA GLY A 8 6.50 -18.64 9.21
C GLY A 8 5.53 -19.51 8.40
N GLY A 9 4.52 -18.92 7.75
CA GLY A 9 3.57 -19.65 6.92
C GLY A 9 4.16 -20.08 5.57
N PRO A 10 3.47 -20.95 4.82
CA PRO A 10 3.93 -21.35 3.49
C PRO A 10 3.95 -20.16 2.52
N ILE A 11 4.89 -20.20 1.59
CA ILE A 11 4.95 -19.28 0.44
C ILE A 11 4.50 -20.01 -0.83
N ASN A 12 3.85 -19.28 -1.72
CA ASN A 12 3.42 -19.77 -3.03
C ASN A 12 4.16 -18.97 -4.10
N GLU A 13 4.60 -19.65 -5.16
CA GLU A 13 5.10 -18.99 -6.36
C GLU A 13 3.93 -18.52 -7.22
N LEU A 14 4.03 -17.28 -7.71
CA LEU A 14 3.11 -16.68 -8.68
C LEU A 14 3.89 -16.38 -9.95
N SER A 15 3.27 -16.58 -11.11
CA SER A 15 3.90 -16.34 -12.41
C SER A 15 2.94 -15.61 -13.35
N LEU A 16 3.46 -14.62 -14.09
CA LEU A 16 2.72 -13.85 -15.08
C LEU A 16 3.61 -13.58 -16.30
N GLY A 17 3.38 -14.29 -17.40
CA GLY A 17 4.31 -14.24 -18.53
C GLY A 17 5.71 -14.72 -18.12
N ASP A 18 6.72 -13.89 -18.38
CA ASP A 18 8.13 -14.23 -18.08
C ASP A 18 8.59 -13.78 -16.69
N VAL A 19 7.69 -13.25 -15.85
CA VAL A 19 8.02 -12.83 -14.48
C VAL A 19 7.41 -13.76 -13.43
N SER A 20 8.16 -14.02 -12.36
CA SER A 20 7.70 -14.75 -11.17
C SER A 20 8.00 -14.00 -9.89
N THR A 21 7.22 -14.30 -8.84
CA THR A 21 7.43 -13.79 -7.47
C THR A 21 6.89 -14.79 -6.45
N VAL A 22 7.18 -14.56 -5.17
CA VAL A 22 6.65 -15.36 -4.05
C VAL A 22 5.67 -14.54 -3.22
N MET A 23 4.58 -15.18 -2.80
CA MET A 23 3.54 -14.58 -1.95
C MET A 23 3.13 -15.53 -0.82
N CYS A 24 2.96 -14.99 0.39
CA CYS A 24 2.33 -15.68 1.50
C CYS A 24 0.82 -15.40 1.52
N SER A 25 0.01 -16.43 1.29
CA SER A 25 -1.45 -16.35 1.34
C SER A 25 -2.02 -16.11 2.75
N ARG A 26 -1.21 -16.32 3.80
CA ARG A 26 -1.62 -16.14 5.19
C ARG A 26 -1.59 -14.68 5.65
N CYS A 27 -0.55 -13.93 5.32
CA CYS A 27 -0.36 -12.57 5.82
C CYS A 27 -0.22 -11.51 4.71
N GLY A 28 -0.30 -11.90 3.43
CA GLY A 28 -0.19 -10.99 2.31
C GLY A 28 1.22 -10.48 2.05
N PHE A 29 2.27 -11.07 2.65
CA PHE A 29 3.65 -10.78 2.24
C PHE A 29 3.85 -11.16 0.77
N ALA A 30 4.46 -10.29 -0.01
CA ALA A 30 4.92 -10.56 -1.36
C ALA A 30 6.33 -9.98 -1.52
N ASP A 31 7.23 -10.74 -2.14
CA ASP A 31 8.62 -10.30 -2.38
C ASP A 31 8.70 -9.49 -3.67
N ILE A 32 7.96 -8.38 -3.68
CA ILE A 32 7.94 -7.40 -4.77
C ILE A 32 8.34 -6.04 -4.20
N PRO A 33 9.25 -5.29 -4.87
CA PRO A 33 9.52 -3.92 -4.52
C PRO A 33 8.23 -3.10 -4.58
N VAL A 34 7.91 -2.39 -3.50
CA VAL A 34 6.77 -1.46 -3.44
C VAL A 34 7.25 -0.08 -3.04
N GLU A 35 6.80 0.94 -3.76
CA GLU A 35 6.98 2.33 -3.36
C GLU A 35 5.82 2.73 -2.46
N HIS A 36 6.10 2.97 -1.17
CA HIS A 36 5.10 3.44 -0.21
C HIS A 36 4.82 4.94 -0.32
N GLN A 37 5.43 5.61 -1.29
CA GLN A 37 5.21 7.01 -1.56
C GLN A 37 4.04 7.12 -2.55
N PRO A 38 3.04 7.98 -2.28
CA PRO A 38 2.03 8.27 -3.28
C PRO A 38 2.71 8.85 -4.53
N THR A 39 2.33 8.35 -5.69
CA THR A 39 2.85 8.82 -7.00
C THR A 39 2.14 10.08 -7.51
N SER A 40 1.15 10.59 -6.78
CA SER A 40 0.25 11.67 -7.22
C SER A 40 0.49 13.02 -6.53
N GLU A 41 -0.03 14.05 -7.22
CA GLU A 41 0.08 15.51 -7.13
C GLU A 41 0.06 16.17 -5.73
N GLU A 42 0.53 17.44 -5.72
CA GLU A 42 0.64 18.33 -4.56
C GLU A 42 -0.40 18.03 -3.47
N VAL A 43 0.09 17.45 -2.37
CA VAL A 43 -0.72 17.18 -1.19
C VAL A 43 -1.26 18.52 -0.69
N GLU A 44 -2.59 18.63 -0.52
CA GLU A 44 -3.21 19.84 0.03
C GLU A 44 -2.53 20.22 1.35
N SER A 45 -2.26 21.50 1.56
CA SER A 45 -1.67 21.92 2.82
C SER A 45 -2.67 21.71 3.95
N TRP A 46 -2.19 21.44 5.17
CA TRP A 46 -3.04 21.36 6.36
C TRP A 46 -3.91 22.61 6.54
N ARG A 47 -3.39 23.78 6.14
CA ARG A 47 -4.12 25.04 6.21
C ARG A 47 -5.29 25.05 5.24
N ASP A 48 -5.09 24.62 4.00
CA ASP A 48 -6.17 24.58 2.99
C ASP A 48 -7.24 23.55 3.38
N ALA A 49 -6.82 22.40 3.89
CA ALA A 49 -7.74 21.37 4.40
C ALA A 49 -8.62 21.90 5.56
N LEU A 50 -8.01 22.62 6.52
CA LEU A 50 -8.74 23.20 7.65
C LEU A 50 -9.66 24.34 7.22
N ASN A 51 -9.20 25.22 6.32
CA ASN A 51 -10.03 26.31 5.78
C ASN A 51 -11.29 25.74 5.10
N ARG A 52 -11.10 24.76 4.20
CA ARG A 52 -12.20 24.05 3.52
C ARG A 52 -13.16 23.39 4.51
N PHE A 53 -12.67 22.82 5.61
CA PHE A 53 -13.51 22.24 6.65
C PHE A 53 -14.37 23.30 7.36
N TYR A 54 -13.78 24.44 7.73
CA TYR A 54 -14.50 25.51 8.41
C TYR A 54 -15.53 26.18 7.49
N GLU A 55 -15.19 26.41 6.22
CA GLU A 55 -16.11 26.97 5.22
C GLU A 55 -17.36 26.09 5.04
N GLN A 56 -17.19 24.77 4.87
CA GLN A 56 -18.32 23.84 4.77
C GLN A 56 -19.14 23.73 6.06
N SER A 57 -18.51 23.96 7.21
CA SER A 57 -19.19 23.90 8.52
C SER A 57 -19.97 25.18 8.82
N ALA A 58 -19.58 26.31 8.24
CA ALA A 58 -20.23 27.60 8.44
C ALA A 58 -21.54 27.75 7.65
N ASP A 59 -21.69 26.99 6.56
CA ASP A 59 -22.89 26.97 5.71
C ASP A 59 -24.00 26.01 6.22
N ARG A 60 -23.88 25.52 7.47
CA ARG A 60 -24.77 24.50 8.06
C ARG A 60 -25.52 24.99 9.29
#